data_AF-A0A838RV37-F1
#
_entry.id   AF-A0A838RV37-F1
#
_cell.length_a   1.000
_cell.length_b   1.000
_cell.length_c   1.000
_cell.angle_alpha   90.00
_cell.angle_beta   90.00
_cell.angle_gamma   90.00
#
_symmetry.space_group_name_H-M   'P 1'
#
loop_
_entity.id
_entity.type
_entity.pdbx_description
1 polymer ?
#
loop_
_entity_poly.entity_id
_entity_poly.type
_entity_poly.pdbx_seq_one_letter_code
_entity_poly.pdbx_strand_id
1 'polypeptide(L)' 'LGPAPAPLARLKGEHRMQLLVKSRSRRQLRQVVDRALAKAANRGLNLRGVNLEIDPVSLM' A
#
# COMPACT_ATOMS: atom_id res chain seq x y z
N LEU A 1 -1.46 -10.31 -1.35
CA LEU A 1 -2.07 -10.53 -2.68
C LEU A 1 -1.69 -9.35 -3.56
N GLY A 2 -1.28 -9.60 -4.81
CA GLY A 2 -0.63 -8.61 -5.68
C GLY A 2 0.90 -8.81 -5.77
N PRO A 3 1.63 -7.92 -6.49
CA PRO A 3 1.17 -6.64 -7.03
C PRO A 3 0.13 -6.81 -8.14
N ALA A 4 -0.91 -5.98 -8.10
CA ALA A 4 -1.96 -5.92 -9.12
C ALA A 4 -2.18 -4.46 -9.53
N PRO A 5 -2.71 -4.19 -10.74
CA PRO A 5 -3.14 -2.84 -11.10
C PRO A 5 -4.18 -2.33 -10.07
N ALA A 6 -4.08 -1.06 -9.72
CA ALA A 6 -5.11 -0.39 -8.94
C ALA A 6 -6.42 -0.35 -9.76
N PRO A 7 -7.59 -0.20 -9.12
CA PRO A 7 -8.88 -0.20 -9.81
C PRO A 7 -8.95 0.87 -10.91
N LEU A 8 -8.36 2.03 -10.63
CA LEU A 8 -7.97 3.02 -11.63
C LEU A 8 -6.48 2.84 -11.96
N ALA A 9 -6.19 1.99 -12.95
CA ALA A 9 -4.84 1.62 -13.32
C ALA A 9 -3.97 2.80 -13.79
N ARG A 10 -4.60 3.87 -14.30
CA ARG A 10 -3.93 5.11 -14.70
C ARG A 10 -4.69 6.33 -14.20
N LEU A 11 -3.97 7.30 -13.65
CA LEU A 11 -4.52 8.60 -13.27
C LEU A 11 -3.51 9.68 -13.66
N LYS A 12 -3.94 10.69 -14.43
CA LYS A 12 -3.07 11.78 -14.92
C LYS A 12 -1.78 11.29 -15.62
N GLY A 13 -1.87 10.17 -16.34
CA GLY A 13 -0.74 9.57 -17.04
C GLY A 13 0.12 8.61 -16.20
N GLU A 14 -0.01 8.63 -14.88
CA GLU A 14 0.76 7.80 -13.95
C GLU A 14 0.14 6.41 -13.76
N HIS A 15 0.99 5.38 -13.71
CA HIS A 15 0.57 4.00 -13.45
C HIS A 15 0.39 3.77 -11.95
N ARG A 16 -0.74 3.16 -11.57
CA ARG A 16 -1.06 2.85 -10.17
C ARG A 16 -1.13 1.35 -9.96
N MET A 17 -0.41 0.89 -8.94
CA MET A 17 -0.39 -0.49 -8.49
C MET A 17 -0.91 -0.57 -7.05
N GLN A 18 -1.48 -1.70 -6.68
CA GLN A 18 -1.95 -1.98 -5.32
C GLN A 18 -1.45 -3.33 -4.81
N LEU A 19 -1.35 -3.42 -3.49
CA LEU A 19 -1.00 -4.62 -2.74
C LEU A 19 -2.00 -4.78 -1.59
N LEU A 20 -2.68 -5.92 -1.54
CA LEU A 20 -3.56 -6.25 -0.43
C LEU A 20 -2.82 -7.14 0.57
N VAL A 21 -2.64 -6.65 1.79
CA VAL A 21 -2.01 -7.39 2.88
C VAL A 21 -3.07 -7.78 3.90
N LYS A 22 -3.11 -9.06 4.26
CA LYS A 22 -4.06 -9.61 5.23
C LYS A 22 -3.29 -10.34 6.33
N SER A 23 -3.78 -10.26 7.56
CA SER A 23 -3.26 -11.01 8.70
C SER A 23 -4.38 -11.33 9.66
N ARG A 24 -4.23 -12.41 10.44
CA ARG A 24 -5.12 -12.72 11.56
C ARG A 24 -4.93 -11.75 12.73
N SER A 25 -3.79 -11.06 12.82
CA SER A 25 -3.49 -10.11 13.90
C SER A 25 -3.35 -8.69 13.37
N ARG A 26 -4.30 -7.82 13.76
CA ARG A 26 -4.28 -6.38 13.45
C ARG A 26 -3.00 -5.70 13.97
N ARG A 27 -2.55 -6.07 15.18
CA ARG A 27 -1.36 -5.47 15.81
C ARG A 27 -0.10 -5.80 15.04
N GLN A 28 0.09 -7.05 14.65
CA GLN A 28 1.26 -7.45 13.87
C GLN A 28 1.22 -6.83 12.47
N LEU A 29 0.05 -6.76 11.83
CA LEU A 29 -0.08 -6.13 10.52
C LEU A 29 0.33 -4.65 10.56
N ARG A 30 -0.10 -3.92 11.59
CA ARG A 30 0.31 -2.52 11.80
C ARG A 30 1.83 -2.39 11.91
N GLN A 31 2.46 -3.20 12.78
CA GLN A 31 3.92 -3.18 12.96
C GLN A 31 4.68 -3.49 11.66
N VAL A 32 4.17 -4.40 10.83
CA VAL A 32 4.76 -4.72 9.53
C VAL A 32 4.67 -3.53 8.58
N VAL A 33 3.50 -2.89 8.51
CA VAL A 33 3.28 -1.71 7.65
C VAL A 33 4.18 -0.55 8.07
N ASP A 34 4.27 -0.25 9.37
CA ASP A 34 5.13 0.81 9.91
C ASP A 34 6.59 0.59 9.52
N ARG A 35 7.10 -0.64 9.69
CA ARG A 35 8.46 -1.02 9.30
C ARG A 35 8.68 -0.93 7.78
N ALA A 36 7.68 -1.31 6.99
CA ALA A 36 7.77 -1.26 5.53
C ALA A 36 7.86 0.19 5.03
N LEU A 37 7.04 1.10 5.57
CA LEU A 37 7.06 2.52 5.23
C LEU A 37 8.36 3.19 5.67
N ALA A 38 8.84 2.90 6.88
CA ALA A 38 10.14 3.40 7.35
C ALA A 38 11.30 2.92 6.45
N LYS A 39 11.29 1.64 6.07
CA LYS A 39 12.29 1.08 5.14
C LYS A 39 12.20 1.72 3.76
N ALA A 40 11.00 2.03 3.27
CA ALA A 40 10.80 2.71 2.00
C ALA A 40 11.35 4.14 2.04
N ALA A 41 11.04 4.90 3.10
CA ALA A 41 11.56 6.25 3.32
C ALA A 41 13.10 6.25 3.34
N ASN A 42 13.71 5.32 4.08
CA ASN A 42 15.17 5.20 4.19
C ASN A 42 15.84 4.81 2.86
N ARG A 43 15.09 4.25 1.91
CA ARG A 43 15.56 3.94 0.55
C ARG A 43 15.35 5.10 -0.44
N GLY A 44 14.87 6.26 0.02
CA GLY A 44 14.61 7.43 -0.81
C GLY A 44 13.32 7.34 -1.62
N LEU A 45 12.41 6.41 -1.31
CA LEU A 45 11.10 6.37 -1.96
C LEU A 45 10.25 7.55 -1.51
N ASN A 46 9.63 8.24 -2.47
CA ASN A 46 8.69 9.32 -2.18
C ASN A 46 7.38 8.77 -1.62
N LEU A 47 7.21 8.86 -0.29
CA LEU A 47 6.02 8.38 0.39
C LEU A 47 4.72 9.13 0.00
N ARG A 48 4.81 10.32 -0.61
CA ARG A 48 3.60 11.05 -1.08
C ARG A 48 2.85 10.31 -2.18
N GLY A 49 3.53 9.42 -2.92
CA GLY A 49 2.90 8.56 -3.93
C GLY A 49 2.32 7.26 -3.37
N VAL A 50 2.47 7.00 -2.07
CA VAL A 50 1.98 5.78 -1.42
C VAL A 50 0.69 6.10 -0.67
N ASN A 51 -0.39 5.41 -1.02
CA ASN A 51 -1.65 5.47 -0.29
C ASN A 51 -1.83 4.17 0.53
N LEU A 52 -2.17 4.31 1.80
CA LEU A 52 -2.42 3.20 2.72
C LEU A 52 -3.86 3.29 3.21
N GLU A 53 -4.66 2.29 2.85
CA GLU A 53 -6.02 2.14 3.35
C GLU A 53 -6.07 1.01 4.38
N ILE A 54 -6.63 1.30 5.56
CA ILE A 54 -6.77 0.35 6.67
C ILE A 54 -8.22 -0.13 6.69
N ASP A 55 -8.41 -1.45 6.61
CA ASP A 55 -9.72 -2.11 6.55
C ASP A 55 -10.67 -1.47 5.51
N PRO A 56 -10.26 -1.41 4.23
CA PRO A 56 -11.11 -0.82 3.20
C PRO A 56 -12.41 -1.62 3.05
N VAL A 57 -13.52 -0.91 2.91
CA VAL A 57 -14.85 -1.49 2.66
C VAL A 57 -14.93 -2.07 1.24
N SER A 58 -14.23 -1.45 0.29
CA SER A 58 -14.13 -1.89 -1.10
C SER A 58 -12.71 -1.70 -1.61
N LEU A 59 -12.27 -2.56 -2.52
CA LEU A 59 -11.02 -2.44 -3.27
C LEU A 59 -11.27 -1.87 -4.68
N MET A 60 -12.36 -1.11 -4.84
CA MET A 60 -12.72 -0.39 -6.08
C MET A 60 -12.20 1.04 -6.06
#